data_AF-A0A367FK18-F1
#
_entry.id   AF-A0A367FK18-F1
#
_cell.length_a   1.000
_cell.length_b   1.000
_cell.length_c   1.000
_cell.angle_alpha   90.00
_cell.angle_beta   90.00
_cell.angle_gamma   90.00
#
_symmetry.space_group_name_H-M   'P 1'
#
loop_
_entity.id
_entity.type
_entity.pdbx_description
1 polymer ?
#
loop_
_entity_poly.entity_id
_entity_poly.type
_entity_poly.pdbx_seq_one_letter_code
_entity_poly.pdbx_strand_id
1 'polypeptide(L)'
;MERGARGVGENVLEAIAGALRIDPSVLLEDRERARSQLQQAIPALSAAIATYDIPDDGPVRPMQELRAMVDDAVGWRLAAQYVQIIRHLPDLLAELFRAFHSAPPGNRQEMARLVVSACRSADAVAYKIGSYDLSARLVDLIRWAAPHAQDEVLDATVAYVRTETFFAAQAHAAGLRALERAIDVAPRTDQVEALASRGALHMRAAVIAGRALNATASETHLAEARRLGDQILEGVYDGTAFGPSSVRIHEVSVAVSLGSDHVTRALDVARKWAPPHDLPAERRSGFYIELGRAQLWAGLPDDAFESLKVARKIAPQHTRDHRWVREDAATLRRLKRADAESLTNFAEWCNAT
;
A
#
# COMPACT_ATOMS: atom_id res chain seq x y z
N MET A 1 42.89 15.18 -9.12
CA MET A 1 42.14 15.47 -7.87
C MET A 1 40.72 15.85 -8.26
N GLU A 2 39.83 14.88 -8.24
CA GLU A 2 38.41 15.10 -8.49
C GLU A 2 37.82 15.74 -7.21
N ARG A 3 37.44 17.01 -7.30
CA ARG A 3 36.76 17.72 -6.20
C ARG A 3 35.29 17.30 -6.27
N GLY A 4 34.80 16.57 -5.28
CA GLY A 4 33.41 16.06 -5.14
C GLY A 4 32.34 17.15 -5.01
N ALA A 5 32.37 18.18 -5.87
CA ALA A 5 31.47 19.32 -5.88
C ALA A 5 30.28 19.14 -6.85
N ARG A 6 30.22 18.03 -7.59
CA ARG A 6 29.04 17.63 -8.36
C ARG A 6 28.49 16.35 -7.74
N GLY A 7 27.39 16.48 -6.98
CA GLY A 7 26.62 15.33 -6.56
C GLY A 7 26.18 14.50 -7.77
N VAL A 8 25.99 13.20 -7.58
CA VAL A 8 25.49 12.30 -8.62
C VAL A 8 24.18 12.87 -9.17
N GLY A 9 24.12 13.08 -10.48
CA GLY A 9 22.90 13.58 -11.14
C GLY A 9 21.75 12.60 -10.96
N GLU A 10 20.51 13.09 -10.85
CA GLU A 10 19.33 12.27 -10.54
C GLU A 10 19.16 11.11 -11.54
N ASN A 11 19.42 11.35 -12.83
CA ASN A 11 19.37 10.33 -13.88
C ASN A 11 20.39 9.18 -13.68
N VAL A 12 21.53 9.47 -13.05
CA VAL A 12 22.57 8.46 -12.77
C VAL A 12 22.18 7.62 -11.55
N LEU A 13 21.61 8.25 -10.51
CA LEU A 13 21.03 7.52 -9.37
C LEU A 13 19.90 6.60 -9.82
N GLU A 14 19.08 7.05 -10.77
CA GLU A 14 17.98 6.26 -11.34
C GLU A 14 18.48 5.07 -12.18
N ALA A 15 19.46 5.28 -13.05
CA ALA A 15 20.04 4.19 -13.82
C ALA A 15 20.66 3.11 -12.90
N ILE A 16 21.33 3.54 -11.83
CA ILE A 16 21.92 2.63 -10.84
C ILE A 16 20.82 1.91 -10.03
N ALA A 17 19.83 2.64 -9.53
CA ALA A 17 18.72 2.08 -8.76
C ALA A 17 17.91 1.08 -9.59
N GLY A 18 17.61 1.41 -10.85
CA GLY A 18 16.94 0.53 -11.81
C GLY A 18 17.75 -0.74 -12.10
N ALA A 19 19.07 -0.61 -12.34
CA ALA A 19 19.96 -1.76 -12.55
C ALA A 19 20.02 -2.68 -11.31
N LEU A 20 20.01 -2.10 -10.11
CA LEU A 20 20.06 -2.82 -8.84
C LEU A 20 18.68 -3.28 -8.35
N ARG A 21 17.58 -2.87 -9.01
CA ARG A 21 16.19 -3.09 -8.55
C ARG A 21 15.97 -2.65 -7.10
N ILE A 22 16.63 -1.57 -6.69
CA ILE A 22 16.48 -0.96 -5.38
C ILE A 22 15.85 0.43 -5.53
N ASP A 23 15.34 0.96 -4.43
CA ASP A 23 14.77 2.29 -4.42
C ASP A 23 15.85 3.39 -4.50
N PRO A 24 15.72 4.44 -5.34
CA PRO A 24 16.72 5.50 -5.47
C PRO A 24 16.98 6.28 -4.17
N SER A 25 16.01 6.33 -3.24
CA SER A 25 16.20 6.96 -1.93
C SER A 25 17.17 6.21 -1.03
N VAL A 26 17.51 4.95 -1.35
CA VAL A 26 18.58 4.20 -0.67
C VAL A 26 19.96 4.76 -1.05
N LEU A 27 20.07 5.36 -2.23
CA LEU A 27 21.28 6.01 -2.74
C LEU A 27 21.34 7.50 -2.38
N LEU A 28 20.26 8.07 -1.85
CA LEU A 28 20.21 9.45 -1.35
C LEU A 28 20.69 9.47 0.10
N GLU A 29 21.82 10.12 0.38
CA GLU A 29 22.30 10.34 1.75
C GLU A 29 21.37 11.29 2.55
N ASP A 30 20.55 12.10 1.88
CA ASP A 30 19.79 13.20 2.50
C ASP A 30 18.29 12.89 2.73
N ARG A 31 17.95 12.76 4.02
CA ARG A 31 16.64 12.37 4.56
C ARG A 31 15.55 13.43 4.35
N GLU A 32 15.91 14.70 4.42
CA GLU A 32 15.00 15.84 4.22
C GLU A 32 14.64 16.00 2.74
N ARG A 33 15.57 15.67 1.85
CA ARG A 33 15.37 15.76 0.40
C ARG A 33 14.27 14.82 -0.10
N ALA A 34 14.25 13.55 0.32
CA ALA A 34 13.22 12.59 -0.11
C ALA A 34 11.81 12.95 0.40
N ARG A 35 11.70 13.43 1.65
CA ARG A 35 10.43 13.90 2.22
C ARG A 35 9.96 15.18 1.53
N SER A 36 10.89 16.10 1.29
CA SER A 36 10.63 17.34 0.55
C SER A 36 10.17 17.05 -0.88
N GLN A 37 10.76 16.08 -1.58
CA GLN A 37 10.30 15.65 -2.91
C GLN A 37 8.86 15.12 -2.89
N LEU A 38 8.52 14.25 -1.93
CA LEU A 38 7.14 13.75 -1.78
C LEU A 38 6.17 14.90 -1.50
N GLN A 39 6.51 15.81 -0.59
CA GLN A 39 5.67 16.94 -0.22
C GLN A 39 5.51 17.97 -1.37
N GLN A 40 6.58 18.20 -2.15
CA GLN A 40 6.60 19.13 -3.28
C GLN A 40 5.80 18.62 -4.48
N ALA A 41 5.63 17.31 -4.62
CA ALA A 41 4.89 16.70 -5.72
C ALA A 41 3.37 16.55 -5.45
N ILE A 42 2.93 16.70 -4.19
CA ILE A 42 1.50 16.70 -3.82
C ILE A 42 0.67 17.74 -4.59
N PRO A 43 1.10 19.02 -4.75
CA PRO A 43 0.36 20.00 -5.51
C PRO A 43 0.18 19.62 -6.99
N ALA A 44 1.22 19.06 -7.62
CA ALA A 44 1.15 18.62 -9.01
C ALA A 44 0.14 17.47 -9.19
N LEU A 45 0.17 16.48 -8.29
CA LEU A 45 -0.82 15.41 -8.28
C LEU A 45 -2.24 15.95 -8.04
N SER A 46 -2.40 16.88 -7.09
CA SER A 46 -3.69 17.51 -6.78
C SER A 46 -4.26 18.29 -7.95
N ALA A 47 -3.41 18.96 -8.72
CA ALA A 47 -3.78 19.69 -9.93
C ALA A 47 -4.19 18.73 -11.06
N ALA A 48 -3.40 17.68 -11.31
CA ALA A 48 -3.71 16.67 -12.33
C ALA A 48 -5.08 16.00 -12.12
N ILE A 49 -5.44 15.71 -10.86
CA ILE A 49 -6.74 15.10 -10.55
C ILE A 49 -7.88 16.13 -10.43
N ALA A 50 -7.58 17.42 -10.35
CA ALA A 50 -8.61 18.47 -10.31
C ALA A 50 -9.25 18.71 -11.69
N THR A 51 -8.57 18.32 -12.77
CA THR A 51 -9.02 18.48 -14.15
C THR A 51 -9.43 17.15 -14.78
N TYR A 52 -9.70 16.11 -13.98
CA TYR A 52 -9.96 14.75 -14.48
C TYR A 52 -11.16 14.66 -15.45
N ASP A 53 -12.17 15.52 -15.28
CA ASP A 53 -13.40 15.59 -16.07
C ASP A 53 -13.33 16.59 -17.24
N ILE A 54 -12.35 17.50 -17.19
CA ILE A 54 -12.06 18.52 -18.19
C ILE A 54 -10.54 18.62 -18.41
N PRO A 55 -9.90 17.54 -18.91
CA PRO A 55 -8.45 17.54 -19.03
C PRO A 55 -8.00 18.57 -20.08
N ASP A 56 -6.85 19.20 -19.83
CA ASP A 56 -6.21 20.08 -20.82
C ASP A 56 -5.94 19.32 -22.13
N ASP A 57 -5.86 20.03 -23.25
CA ASP A 57 -5.41 19.45 -24.52
C ASP A 57 -3.95 18.96 -24.41
N GLY A 58 -3.61 17.91 -25.16
CA GLY A 58 -2.25 17.38 -25.18
C GLY A 58 -2.13 16.05 -25.91
N PRO A 59 -0.89 15.58 -26.14
CA PRO A 59 -0.67 14.28 -26.76
C PRO A 59 -1.22 13.16 -25.86
N VAL A 60 -1.66 12.09 -26.53
CA VAL A 60 -2.05 10.82 -25.93
C VAL A 60 -1.26 9.73 -26.64
N ARG A 61 -0.45 9.01 -25.88
CA ARG A 61 0.30 7.85 -26.36
C ARG A 61 -0.63 6.71 -26.76
N PRO A 62 -0.15 5.79 -27.62
CA PRO A 62 -0.85 4.54 -27.87
C PRO A 62 -1.22 3.81 -26.57
N MET A 63 -2.40 3.18 -26.54
CA MET A 63 -2.90 2.47 -25.36
C MET A 63 -1.91 1.44 -24.78
N GLN A 64 -1.12 0.79 -25.63
CA GLN A 64 -0.12 -0.18 -25.18
C GLN A 64 1.00 0.48 -24.35
N GLU A 65 1.42 1.69 -24.71
CA GLU A 65 2.42 2.44 -23.93
C GLU A 65 1.82 2.92 -22.61
N LEU A 66 0.58 3.42 -22.62
CA LEU A 66 -0.13 3.80 -21.40
C LEU A 66 -0.29 2.62 -20.46
N ARG A 67 -0.62 1.43 -20.98
CA ARG A 67 -0.70 0.19 -20.19
C ARG A 67 0.64 -0.14 -19.55
N ALA A 68 1.74 -0.11 -20.31
CA ALA A 68 3.07 -0.38 -19.77
C ALA A 68 3.45 0.60 -18.64
N MET A 69 3.16 1.90 -18.80
CA MET A 69 3.42 2.90 -17.77
C MET A 69 2.56 2.69 -16.50
N VAL A 70 1.31 2.25 -16.66
CA VAL A 70 0.44 1.89 -15.53
C VAL A 70 0.94 0.60 -14.84
N ASP A 71 1.41 -0.38 -15.60
CA ASP A 71 2.00 -1.60 -15.07
C ASP A 71 3.27 -1.29 -14.25
N ASP A 72 4.12 -0.38 -14.73
CA ASP A 72 5.27 0.13 -13.98
C ASP A 72 4.83 0.78 -12.66
N ALA A 73 3.80 1.64 -12.70
CA ALA A 73 3.25 2.28 -11.50
C ALA A 73 2.70 1.27 -10.47
N VAL A 74 2.02 0.22 -10.94
CA VAL A 74 1.56 -0.88 -10.10
C VAL A 74 2.75 -1.64 -9.50
N GLY A 75 3.79 -1.91 -10.30
CA GLY A 75 5.04 -2.51 -9.85
C GLY A 75 5.71 -1.70 -8.73
N TRP A 76 5.85 -0.39 -8.92
CA TRP A 76 6.40 0.52 -7.91
C TRP A 76 5.58 0.50 -6.62
N ARG A 77 4.24 0.48 -6.70
CA ARG A 77 3.38 0.39 -5.52
C ARG A 77 3.64 -0.89 -4.73
N LEU A 78 3.62 -2.04 -5.40
CA LEU A 78 3.85 -3.36 -4.77
C LEU A 78 5.26 -3.48 -4.17
N ALA A 79 6.23 -2.79 -4.77
CA ALA A 79 7.61 -2.69 -4.28
C ALA A 79 7.82 -1.59 -3.22
N ALA A 80 6.79 -0.81 -2.86
CA ALA A 80 6.86 0.34 -1.96
C ALA A 80 7.86 1.44 -2.40
N GLN A 81 7.95 1.71 -3.70
CA GLN A 81 8.77 2.75 -4.33
C GLN A 81 7.97 4.04 -4.55
N TYR A 82 7.51 4.65 -3.45
CA TYR A 82 6.59 5.80 -3.47
C TYR A 82 7.18 7.05 -4.15
N VAL A 83 8.49 7.24 -4.09
CA VAL A 83 9.17 8.33 -4.81
C VAL A 83 9.02 8.20 -6.33
N GLN A 84 9.08 6.98 -6.88
CA GLN A 84 8.86 6.77 -8.31
C GLN A 84 7.42 7.14 -8.70
N ILE A 85 6.45 6.69 -7.89
CA ILE A 85 5.04 6.99 -8.13
C ILE A 85 4.80 8.50 -8.14
N ILE A 86 5.22 9.24 -7.11
CA ILE A 86 4.89 10.67 -7.03
C ILE A 86 5.54 11.51 -8.13
N ARG A 87 6.69 11.06 -8.67
CA ARG A 87 7.39 11.73 -9.77
C ARG A 87 6.69 11.55 -11.11
N HIS A 88 6.13 10.37 -11.36
CA HIS A 88 5.60 10.00 -12.68
C HIS A 88 4.08 10.09 -12.80
N LEU A 89 3.34 9.85 -11.70
CA LEU A 89 1.88 9.77 -11.76
C LEU A 89 1.16 11.09 -12.08
N PRO A 90 1.64 12.30 -11.70
CA PRO A 90 0.94 13.53 -12.08
C PRO A 90 0.76 13.65 -13.61
N ASP A 91 1.85 13.48 -14.37
CA ASP A 91 1.82 13.58 -15.83
C ASP A 91 1.07 12.41 -16.47
N LEU A 92 1.28 11.19 -15.96
CA LEU A 92 0.58 9.99 -16.45
C LEU A 92 -0.94 10.10 -16.23
N LEU A 93 -1.39 10.57 -15.06
CA LEU A 93 -2.82 10.74 -14.77
C LEU A 93 -3.45 11.79 -15.68
N ALA A 94 -2.79 12.94 -15.89
CA ALA A 94 -3.27 13.95 -16.82
C ALA A 94 -3.46 13.37 -18.24
N GLU A 95 -2.51 12.54 -18.70
CA GLU A 95 -2.60 11.86 -19.99
C GLU A 95 -3.67 10.78 -20.04
N LEU A 96 -3.82 9.98 -18.98
CA LEU A 96 -4.87 8.97 -18.89
C LEU A 96 -6.27 9.59 -18.88
N PHE A 97 -6.46 10.74 -18.24
CA PHE A 97 -7.73 11.46 -18.29
C PHE A 97 -8.04 11.97 -19.70
N ARG A 98 -7.06 12.59 -20.40
CA ARG A 98 -7.20 12.92 -21.83
C ARG A 98 -7.56 11.69 -22.67
N ALA A 99 -6.84 10.60 -22.46
CA ALA A 99 -7.03 9.35 -23.19
C ALA A 99 -8.42 8.75 -22.93
N PHE A 100 -8.92 8.83 -21.70
CA PHE A 100 -10.25 8.34 -21.32
C PHE A 100 -11.38 9.14 -21.99
N HIS A 101 -11.28 10.46 -22.02
CA HIS A 101 -12.31 11.31 -22.63
C HIS A 101 -12.30 11.28 -24.16
N SER A 102 -11.13 11.06 -24.78
CA SER A 102 -10.98 10.91 -26.23
C SER A 102 -11.11 9.48 -26.75
N ALA A 103 -11.23 8.48 -25.84
CA ALA A 103 -11.29 7.07 -26.22
C ALA A 103 -12.53 6.76 -27.09
N PRO A 104 -12.36 6.05 -28.22
CA PRO A 104 -13.48 5.46 -28.93
C PRO A 104 -14.28 4.50 -28.02
N PRO A 105 -15.58 4.27 -28.27
CA PRO A 105 -16.42 3.41 -27.43
C PRO A 105 -15.83 2.03 -27.12
N GLY A 106 -15.16 1.40 -28.09
CA GLY A 106 -14.52 0.08 -27.91
C GLY A 106 -13.32 0.05 -26.96
N ASN A 107 -12.73 1.20 -26.66
CA ASN A 107 -11.52 1.34 -25.83
C ASN A 107 -11.82 1.89 -24.43
N ARG A 108 -13.06 2.34 -24.18
CA ARG A 108 -13.43 3.06 -22.95
C ARG A 108 -13.31 2.20 -21.69
N GLN A 109 -13.68 0.92 -21.77
CA GLN A 109 -13.59 -0.02 -20.65
C GLN A 109 -12.13 -0.23 -20.21
N GLU A 110 -11.24 -0.44 -21.17
CA GLU A 110 -9.81 -0.63 -20.89
C GLU A 110 -9.19 0.65 -20.33
N MET A 111 -9.53 1.80 -20.89
CA MET A 111 -9.02 3.07 -20.38
C MET A 111 -9.51 3.36 -18.95
N ALA A 112 -10.76 2.97 -18.62
CA ALA A 112 -11.26 3.03 -17.25
C ALA A 112 -10.43 2.18 -16.28
N ARG A 113 -10.07 0.94 -16.67
CA ARG A 113 -9.18 0.07 -15.87
C ARG A 113 -7.81 0.72 -15.64
N LEU A 114 -7.22 1.33 -16.67
CA LEU A 114 -5.95 2.02 -16.56
C LEU A 114 -6.02 3.22 -15.61
N VAL A 115 -7.08 4.04 -15.70
CA VAL A 115 -7.34 5.14 -14.76
C VAL A 115 -7.46 4.62 -13.32
N VAL A 116 -8.24 3.57 -13.09
CA VAL A 116 -8.39 2.97 -11.74
C VAL A 116 -7.04 2.52 -11.18
N SER A 117 -6.24 1.78 -11.96
CA SER A 117 -4.93 1.29 -11.53
C SER A 117 -3.91 2.40 -11.26
N ALA A 118 -3.90 3.45 -12.09
CA ALA A 118 -3.03 4.61 -11.90
C ALA A 118 -3.44 5.41 -10.65
N CYS A 119 -4.73 5.72 -10.50
CA CYS A 119 -5.24 6.43 -9.32
C CYS A 119 -4.99 5.63 -8.05
N ARG A 120 -5.16 4.30 -8.06
CA ARG A 120 -4.83 3.43 -6.93
C ARG A 120 -3.34 3.47 -6.58
N SER A 121 -2.47 3.59 -7.57
CA SER A 121 -1.03 3.71 -7.35
C SER A 121 -0.67 5.03 -6.69
N ALA A 122 -1.28 6.14 -7.14
CA ALA A 122 -1.15 7.44 -6.49
C ALA A 122 -1.76 7.47 -5.07
N ASP A 123 -2.91 6.83 -4.86
CA ASP A 123 -3.61 6.74 -3.58
C ASP A 123 -2.73 6.06 -2.51
N ALA A 124 -2.06 4.96 -2.87
CA ALA A 124 -1.14 4.29 -1.98
C ALA A 124 -0.05 5.22 -1.43
N VAL A 125 0.43 6.20 -2.20
CA VAL A 125 1.38 7.21 -1.69
C VAL A 125 0.67 8.21 -0.78
N ALA A 126 -0.43 8.81 -1.27
CA ALA A 126 -1.16 9.84 -0.53
C ALA A 126 -1.61 9.35 0.85
N TYR A 127 -2.12 8.12 0.93
CA TYR A 127 -2.53 7.49 2.18
C TYR A 127 -1.35 7.28 3.14
N LYS A 128 -0.24 6.72 2.64
CA LYS A 128 0.91 6.33 3.48
C LYS A 128 1.68 7.54 4.04
N ILE A 129 1.72 8.65 3.32
CA ILE A 129 2.35 9.89 3.80
C ILE A 129 1.39 10.75 4.65
N GLY A 130 0.13 10.33 4.79
CA GLY A 130 -0.87 10.99 5.64
C GLY A 130 -1.66 12.12 4.97
N SER A 131 -1.59 12.26 3.64
CA SER A 131 -2.44 13.19 2.86
C SER A 131 -3.83 12.60 2.64
N TYR A 132 -4.57 12.36 3.72
CA TYR A 132 -5.83 11.60 3.69
C TYR A 132 -6.92 12.25 2.83
N ASP A 133 -6.99 13.59 2.75
CA ASP A 133 -7.96 14.26 1.87
C ASP A 133 -7.64 14.03 0.39
N LEU A 134 -6.35 13.99 0.03
CA LEU A 134 -5.93 13.66 -1.34
C LEU A 134 -6.20 12.19 -1.66
N SER A 135 -5.89 11.29 -0.73
CA SER A 135 -6.25 9.86 -0.83
C SER A 135 -7.76 9.67 -1.02
N ALA A 136 -8.60 10.34 -0.22
CA ALA A 136 -10.05 10.27 -0.36
C ALA A 136 -10.53 10.76 -1.74
N ARG A 137 -9.95 11.84 -2.28
CA ARG A 137 -10.24 12.33 -3.64
C ARG A 137 -9.83 11.30 -4.71
N LEU A 138 -8.67 10.67 -4.58
CA LEU A 138 -8.22 9.61 -5.49
C LEU A 138 -9.14 8.39 -5.43
N VAL A 139 -9.59 7.99 -4.23
CA VAL A 139 -10.58 6.92 -4.05
C VAL A 139 -11.91 7.26 -4.71
N ASP A 140 -12.38 8.51 -4.61
CA ASP A 140 -13.61 8.93 -5.29
C ASP A 140 -13.46 8.92 -6.81
N LEU A 141 -12.27 9.24 -7.34
CA LEU A 141 -11.98 9.10 -8.77
C LEU A 141 -11.93 7.66 -9.23
N ILE A 142 -11.36 6.75 -8.43
CA ILE A 142 -11.41 5.30 -8.70
C ILE A 142 -12.86 4.84 -8.78
N ARG A 143 -13.72 5.30 -7.86
CA ARG A 143 -15.16 4.97 -7.83
C ARG A 143 -15.95 5.59 -8.98
N TRP A 144 -15.54 6.76 -9.47
CA TRP A 144 -16.11 7.38 -10.66
C TRP A 144 -15.72 6.62 -11.93
N ALA A 145 -14.47 6.18 -12.05
CA ALA A 145 -13.95 5.51 -13.24
C ALA A 145 -14.46 4.06 -13.36
N ALA A 146 -14.55 3.31 -12.27
CA ALA A 146 -14.83 1.87 -12.28
C ALA A 146 -16.11 1.45 -13.03
N PRO A 147 -17.27 2.13 -12.91
CA PRO A 147 -18.47 1.77 -13.66
C PRO A 147 -18.28 1.76 -15.19
N HIS A 148 -17.31 2.54 -15.71
CA HIS A 148 -16.99 2.56 -17.13
C HIS A 148 -16.20 1.33 -17.60
N ALA A 149 -15.56 0.59 -16.69
CA ALA A 149 -14.86 -0.66 -16.99
C ALA A 149 -15.80 -1.85 -17.23
N GLN A 150 -17.01 -1.80 -16.64
CA GLN A 150 -18.01 -2.88 -16.70
C GLN A 150 -17.43 -4.23 -16.23
N ASP A 151 -16.72 -4.20 -15.10
CA ASP A 151 -15.94 -5.32 -14.57
C ASP A 151 -16.21 -5.52 -13.07
N GLU A 152 -16.96 -6.58 -12.74
CA GLU A 152 -17.36 -6.89 -11.37
C GLU A 152 -16.18 -7.28 -10.46
N VAL A 153 -15.06 -7.77 -11.04
CA VAL A 153 -13.84 -8.06 -10.27
C VAL A 153 -13.15 -6.75 -9.91
N LEU A 154 -13.09 -5.80 -10.85
CA LEU A 154 -12.56 -4.46 -10.57
C LEU A 154 -13.40 -3.75 -9.50
N ASP A 155 -14.72 -3.89 -9.50
CA ASP A 155 -15.60 -3.32 -8.47
C ASP A 155 -15.25 -3.83 -7.07
N ALA A 156 -14.93 -5.12 -6.94
CA ALA A 156 -14.42 -5.70 -5.69
C ALA A 156 -13.06 -5.11 -5.28
N THR A 157 -12.14 -4.90 -6.24
CA THR A 157 -10.88 -4.19 -6.00
C THR A 157 -11.11 -2.76 -5.51
N VAL A 158 -12.05 -2.01 -6.12
CA VAL A 158 -12.40 -0.65 -5.68
C VAL A 158 -12.96 -0.64 -4.26
N ALA A 159 -13.83 -1.58 -3.91
CA ALA A 159 -14.35 -1.71 -2.55
C ALA A 159 -13.24 -2.03 -1.54
N TYR A 160 -12.28 -2.88 -1.91
CA TYR A 160 -11.10 -3.16 -1.10
C TYR A 160 -10.29 -1.88 -0.80
N VAL A 161 -9.96 -1.10 -1.84
CA VAL A 161 -9.18 0.15 -1.73
C VAL A 161 -9.93 1.20 -0.91
N ARG A 162 -11.23 1.39 -1.16
CA ARG A 162 -12.08 2.36 -0.46
C ARG A 162 -12.03 2.21 1.07
N THR A 163 -11.69 1.03 1.58
CA THR A 163 -11.52 0.77 3.02
C THR A 163 -10.55 1.75 3.69
N GLU A 164 -9.57 2.27 2.96
CA GLU A 164 -8.60 3.24 3.46
C GLU A 164 -9.26 4.53 3.97
N THR A 165 -10.32 5.00 3.31
CA THR A 165 -11.09 6.16 3.77
C THR A 165 -11.76 5.92 5.12
N PHE A 166 -12.25 4.70 5.37
CA PHE A 166 -12.84 4.32 6.65
C PHE A 166 -11.80 4.15 7.76
N PHE A 167 -10.59 3.66 7.43
CA PHE A 167 -9.49 3.62 8.39
C PHE A 167 -9.04 5.02 8.80
N ALA A 168 -8.83 5.92 7.84
CA ALA A 168 -8.42 7.30 8.11
C ALA A 168 -9.46 8.06 8.95
N ALA A 169 -10.75 7.91 8.63
CA ALA A 169 -11.85 8.54 9.37
C ALA A 169 -12.25 7.81 10.66
N GLN A 170 -11.61 6.69 11.00
CA GLN A 170 -11.98 5.79 12.10
C GLN A 170 -13.45 5.30 12.06
N ALA A 171 -14.08 5.31 10.88
CA ALA A 171 -15.46 4.90 10.66
C ALA A 171 -15.56 3.38 10.46
N HIS A 172 -14.92 2.60 11.33
CA HIS A 172 -14.65 1.17 11.11
C HIS A 172 -15.93 0.34 10.93
N ALA A 173 -16.96 0.56 11.75
CA ALA A 173 -18.23 -0.15 11.62
C ALA A 173 -18.94 0.14 10.28
N ALA A 174 -18.83 1.37 9.76
CA ALA A 174 -19.38 1.70 8.45
C ALA A 174 -18.58 1.05 7.31
N GLY A 175 -17.25 1.00 7.45
CA GLY A 175 -16.37 0.33 6.50
C GLY A 175 -16.58 -1.18 6.44
N LEU A 176 -16.80 -1.83 7.59
CA LEU A 176 -17.18 -3.25 7.64
C LEU A 176 -18.47 -3.51 6.84
N ARG A 177 -19.55 -2.75 7.12
CA ARG A 177 -20.80 -2.86 6.36
C ARG A 177 -20.63 -2.60 4.87
N ALA A 178 -19.70 -1.73 4.48
CA ALA A 178 -19.41 -1.45 3.08
C ALA A 178 -18.72 -2.64 2.39
N LEU A 179 -17.78 -3.29 3.07
CA LEU A 179 -17.13 -4.51 2.58
C LEU A 179 -18.09 -5.69 2.52
N GLU A 180 -18.94 -5.90 3.53
CA GLU A 180 -19.95 -6.95 3.53
C GLU A 180 -20.89 -6.83 2.31
N ARG A 181 -21.38 -5.61 2.02
CA ARG A 181 -22.16 -5.37 0.80
C ARG A 181 -21.39 -5.65 -0.48
N ALA A 182 -20.10 -5.33 -0.54
CA ALA A 182 -19.28 -5.63 -1.69
C ALA A 182 -19.06 -7.14 -1.86
N ILE A 183 -18.88 -7.88 -0.76
CA ILE A 183 -18.77 -9.35 -0.75
C ILE A 183 -20.07 -9.99 -1.24
N ASP A 184 -21.23 -9.44 -0.86
CA ASP A 184 -22.54 -9.98 -1.24
C ASP A 184 -22.78 -9.95 -2.75
N VAL A 185 -22.32 -8.89 -3.43
CA VAL A 185 -22.49 -8.70 -4.88
C VAL A 185 -21.30 -9.19 -5.71
N ALA A 186 -20.16 -9.50 -5.09
CA ALA A 186 -18.98 -9.97 -5.82
C ALA A 186 -19.22 -11.33 -6.50
N PRO A 187 -18.61 -11.59 -7.68
CA PRO A 187 -18.88 -12.78 -8.48
C PRO A 187 -18.66 -14.10 -7.73
N ARG A 188 -19.66 -14.99 -7.72
CA ARG A 188 -19.61 -16.30 -7.06
C ARG A 188 -19.28 -17.41 -8.05
N THR A 189 -18.07 -17.38 -8.60
CA THR A 189 -17.57 -18.39 -9.55
C THR A 189 -16.30 -19.05 -9.02
N ASP A 190 -15.86 -20.10 -9.70
CA ASP A 190 -14.59 -20.80 -9.46
C ASP A 190 -13.41 -20.18 -10.22
N GLN A 191 -13.64 -19.07 -10.92
CA GLN A 191 -12.59 -18.34 -11.62
C GLN A 191 -11.62 -17.73 -10.61
N VAL A 192 -10.32 -17.82 -10.90
CA VAL A 192 -9.25 -17.46 -9.96
C VAL A 192 -9.35 -15.99 -9.54
N GLU A 193 -9.67 -15.09 -10.48
CA GLU A 193 -9.81 -13.65 -10.25
C GLU A 193 -10.99 -13.34 -9.32
N ALA A 194 -12.11 -14.07 -9.46
CA ALA A 194 -13.29 -13.93 -8.62
C ALA A 194 -13.05 -14.47 -7.20
N LEU A 195 -12.36 -15.62 -7.08
CA LEU A 195 -11.93 -16.16 -5.78
C LEU A 195 -10.97 -15.20 -5.08
N ALA A 196 -10.02 -14.64 -5.83
CA ALA A 196 -9.01 -13.75 -5.30
C ALA A 196 -9.60 -12.41 -4.82
N SER A 197 -10.47 -11.78 -5.61
CA SER A 197 -11.09 -10.51 -5.24
C SER A 197 -12.01 -10.66 -4.02
N ARG A 198 -12.85 -11.71 -3.98
CA ARG A 198 -13.69 -12.02 -2.81
C ARG A 198 -12.87 -12.36 -1.57
N GLY A 199 -11.82 -13.15 -1.74
CA GLY A 199 -10.89 -13.48 -0.66
C GLY A 199 -10.19 -12.24 -0.10
N ALA A 200 -9.77 -11.33 -0.99
CA ALA A 200 -9.17 -10.06 -0.60
C ALA A 200 -10.14 -9.15 0.17
N LEU A 201 -11.41 -9.08 -0.26
CA LEU A 201 -12.46 -8.39 0.49
C LEU A 201 -12.63 -8.97 1.90
N HIS A 202 -12.68 -10.29 2.03
CA HIS A 202 -12.74 -10.96 3.34
C HIS A 202 -11.50 -10.67 4.21
N MET A 203 -10.28 -10.69 3.65
CA MET A 203 -9.08 -10.31 4.40
C MET A 203 -9.17 -8.88 4.94
N ARG A 204 -9.63 -7.93 4.11
CA ARG A 204 -9.78 -6.52 4.51
C ARG A 204 -10.91 -6.34 5.53
N ALA A 205 -12.01 -7.09 5.37
CA ALA A 205 -13.15 -7.09 6.29
C ALA A 205 -12.74 -7.59 7.68
N ALA A 206 -11.89 -8.63 7.74
CA ALA A 206 -11.37 -9.14 8.99
C ALA A 206 -10.57 -8.07 9.77
N VAL A 207 -9.71 -7.31 9.09
CA VAL A 207 -8.91 -6.25 9.70
C VAL A 207 -9.78 -5.10 10.21
N ILE A 208 -10.71 -4.59 9.39
CA ILE A 208 -11.56 -3.46 9.81
C ILE A 208 -12.57 -3.87 10.90
N ALA A 209 -13.04 -5.13 10.90
CA ALA A 209 -13.83 -5.68 12.00
C ALA A 209 -13.03 -5.70 13.31
N GLY A 210 -11.75 -6.07 13.25
CA GLY A 210 -10.84 -5.98 14.39
C GLY A 210 -10.75 -4.54 14.93
N ARG A 211 -10.56 -3.56 14.04
CA ARG A 211 -10.55 -2.13 14.40
C ARG A 211 -11.90 -1.60 14.93
N ALA A 212 -13.00 -2.26 14.58
CA ALA A 212 -14.33 -2.00 15.11
C ALA A 212 -14.60 -2.73 16.44
N LEU A 213 -13.60 -3.41 17.02
CA LEU A 213 -13.71 -4.24 18.22
C LEU A 213 -14.75 -5.36 18.09
N ASN A 214 -14.95 -5.87 16.87
CA ASN A 214 -15.86 -6.98 16.58
C ASN A 214 -15.04 -8.25 16.28
N ALA A 215 -14.64 -8.95 17.35
CA ALA A 215 -13.83 -10.17 17.27
C ALA A 215 -14.53 -11.27 16.46
N THR A 216 -15.83 -11.47 16.66
CA THR A 216 -16.61 -12.49 15.95
C THR A 216 -16.62 -12.28 14.44
N ALA A 217 -16.87 -11.05 13.98
CA ALA A 217 -16.84 -10.74 12.54
C ALA A 217 -15.41 -10.84 11.98
N SER A 218 -14.40 -10.45 12.77
CA SER A 218 -13.00 -10.58 12.38
C SER A 218 -12.61 -12.04 12.12
N GLU A 219 -12.97 -12.94 13.04
CA GLU A 219 -12.71 -14.37 12.91
C GLU A 219 -13.48 -15.00 11.75
N THR A 220 -14.75 -14.62 11.57
CA THR A 220 -15.61 -15.09 10.47
C THR A 220 -14.99 -14.76 9.11
N HIS A 221 -14.60 -13.50 8.90
CA HIS A 221 -14.02 -13.08 7.63
C HIS A 221 -12.61 -13.64 7.41
N LEU A 222 -11.80 -13.80 8.47
CA LEU A 222 -10.49 -14.42 8.34
C LEU A 222 -10.60 -15.91 7.96
N ALA A 223 -11.60 -16.62 8.48
CA ALA A 223 -11.88 -18.00 8.10
C ALA A 223 -12.30 -18.12 6.62
N GLU A 224 -13.18 -17.25 6.13
CA GLU A 224 -13.56 -17.22 4.71
C GLU A 224 -12.40 -16.84 3.79
N ALA A 225 -11.58 -15.86 4.20
CA ALA A 225 -10.37 -15.50 3.46
C ALA A 225 -9.41 -16.70 3.34
N ARG A 226 -9.23 -17.48 4.42
CA ARG A 226 -8.42 -18.71 4.39
C ARG A 226 -9.02 -19.74 3.45
N ARG A 227 -10.31 -20.03 3.57
CA ARG A 227 -11.01 -21.01 2.72
C ARG A 227 -10.85 -20.68 1.23
N LEU A 228 -10.95 -19.40 0.86
CA LEU A 228 -10.75 -18.94 -0.52
C LEU A 228 -9.27 -18.95 -0.92
N GLY A 229 -8.37 -18.56 -0.02
CA GLY A 229 -6.93 -18.57 -0.26
C GLY A 229 -6.37 -19.97 -0.51
N ASP A 230 -6.87 -20.98 0.19
CA ASP A 230 -6.45 -22.38 0.04
C ASP A 230 -6.84 -23.01 -1.30
N GLN A 231 -7.70 -22.34 -2.09
CA GLN A 231 -8.13 -22.81 -3.42
C GLN A 231 -7.28 -22.27 -4.57
N ILE A 232 -6.39 -21.30 -4.32
CA ILE A 232 -5.59 -20.65 -5.35
C ILE A 232 -4.12 -20.54 -4.95
N LEU A 233 -3.27 -20.21 -5.92
CA LEU A 233 -1.87 -19.91 -5.64
C LEU A 233 -1.70 -18.49 -5.10
N GLU A 234 -0.64 -18.27 -4.33
CA GLU A 234 -0.22 -16.91 -3.98
C GLU A 234 0.12 -16.13 -5.25
N GLY A 235 -0.43 -14.93 -5.37
CA GLY A 235 -0.23 -14.10 -6.55
C GLY A 235 -0.74 -12.68 -6.35
N VAL A 236 -0.60 -11.87 -7.39
CA VAL A 236 -1.19 -10.53 -7.46
C VAL A 236 -2.30 -10.57 -8.50
N TYR A 237 -3.53 -10.34 -8.05
CA TYR A 237 -4.73 -10.37 -8.86
C TYR A 237 -5.33 -8.97 -8.88
N ASP A 238 -5.43 -8.37 -10.07
CA ASP A 238 -5.92 -7.00 -10.26
C ASP A 238 -5.26 -5.99 -9.29
N GLY A 239 -3.93 -6.04 -9.24
CA GLY A 239 -3.11 -5.20 -8.36
C GLY A 239 -3.20 -5.49 -6.85
N THR A 240 -3.91 -6.54 -6.45
CA THR A 240 -4.08 -6.96 -5.05
C THR A 240 -3.40 -8.30 -4.83
N ALA A 241 -2.41 -8.36 -3.94
CA ALA A 241 -1.88 -9.65 -3.53
C ALA A 241 -2.99 -10.48 -2.86
N PHE A 242 -3.03 -11.79 -3.09
CA PHE A 242 -3.93 -12.71 -2.40
C PHE A 242 -3.42 -14.15 -2.53
N GLY A 243 -3.85 -15.01 -1.60
CA GLY A 243 -3.42 -16.40 -1.48
C GLY A 243 -3.06 -16.77 -0.04
N PRO A 244 -2.58 -17.99 0.20
CA PRO A 244 -2.34 -18.51 1.55
C PRO A 244 -1.36 -17.67 2.38
N SER A 245 -0.29 -17.15 1.76
CA SER A 245 0.71 -16.35 2.45
C SER A 245 0.20 -14.94 2.74
N SER A 246 -0.57 -14.35 1.82
CA SER A 246 -1.27 -13.09 2.04
C SER A 246 -2.27 -13.17 3.20
N VAL A 247 -3.05 -14.25 3.29
CA VAL A 247 -3.97 -14.49 4.42
C VAL A 247 -3.17 -14.62 5.72
N ARG A 248 -2.06 -15.38 5.71
CA ARG A 248 -1.20 -15.56 6.90
C ARG A 248 -0.66 -14.24 7.45
N ILE A 249 -0.31 -13.29 6.58
CA ILE A 249 0.07 -11.93 6.99
C ILE A 249 -1.11 -11.20 7.65
N HIS A 250 -2.30 -11.28 7.07
CA HIS A 250 -3.49 -10.63 7.64
C HIS A 250 -3.92 -11.23 8.99
N GLU A 251 -3.54 -12.46 9.33
CA GLU A 251 -3.74 -12.99 10.69
C GLU A 251 -3.01 -12.14 11.74
N VAL A 252 -1.79 -11.68 11.43
CA VAL A 252 -1.04 -10.75 12.30
C VAL A 252 -1.72 -9.39 12.35
N SER A 253 -2.15 -8.87 11.19
CA SER A 253 -2.88 -7.59 11.12
C SER A 253 -4.18 -7.62 11.94
N VAL A 254 -4.91 -8.74 11.90
CA VAL A 254 -6.13 -8.96 12.69
C VAL A 254 -5.81 -9.00 14.18
N ALA A 255 -4.80 -9.78 14.60
CA ALA A 255 -4.40 -9.86 15.99
C ALA A 255 -4.05 -8.48 16.57
N VAL A 256 -3.25 -7.68 15.84
CA VAL A 256 -2.90 -6.32 16.25
C VAL A 256 -4.11 -5.38 16.21
N SER A 257 -5.03 -5.57 15.28
CA SER A 257 -6.24 -4.74 15.17
C SER A 257 -7.24 -4.98 16.30
N LEU A 258 -7.29 -6.20 16.87
CA LEU A 258 -8.11 -6.54 18.02
C LEU A 258 -7.52 -6.04 19.35
N GLY A 259 -6.24 -5.66 19.37
CA GLY A 259 -5.59 -5.04 20.53
C GLY A 259 -4.64 -5.95 21.30
N SER A 260 -4.18 -5.46 22.46
CA SER A 260 -3.12 -6.07 23.28
C SER A 260 -3.43 -7.50 23.71
N ASP A 261 -4.70 -7.83 23.96
CA ASP A 261 -5.10 -9.13 24.50
C ASP A 261 -4.99 -10.26 23.45
N HIS A 262 -4.78 -9.90 22.18
CA HIS A 262 -4.71 -10.83 21.06
C HIS A 262 -3.30 -11.02 20.48
N VAL A 263 -2.27 -10.37 21.04
CA VAL A 263 -0.90 -10.39 20.48
C VAL A 263 -0.27 -11.79 20.45
N THR A 264 -0.68 -12.70 21.34
CA THR A 264 -0.21 -14.09 21.33
C THR A 264 -0.42 -14.76 19.97
N ARG A 265 -1.52 -14.43 19.26
CA ARG A 265 -1.79 -14.95 17.91
C ARG A 265 -0.73 -14.48 16.91
N ALA A 266 -0.32 -13.22 16.97
CA ALA A 266 0.75 -12.69 16.11
C ALA A 266 2.10 -13.38 16.40
N LEU A 267 2.42 -13.60 17.68
CA LEU A 267 3.66 -14.28 18.08
C LEU A 267 3.66 -15.78 17.72
N ASP A 268 2.51 -16.45 17.76
CA ASP A 268 2.35 -17.83 17.29
C ASP A 268 2.62 -17.97 15.79
N VAL A 269 2.17 -16.99 14.99
CA VAL A 269 2.46 -16.94 13.56
C VAL A 269 3.97 -16.81 13.34
N ALA A 270 4.61 -15.81 13.94
CA ALA A 270 6.02 -15.50 13.74
C ALA A 270 6.98 -16.62 14.20
N ARG A 271 6.60 -17.41 15.21
CA ARG A 271 7.40 -18.57 15.68
C ARG A 271 7.49 -19.69 14.65
N LYS A 272 6.52 -19.81 13.75
CA LYS A 272 6.39 -20.95 12.83
C LYS A 272 6.62 -20.56 11.38
N TRP A 273 6.60 -19.27 11.07
CA TRP A 273 6.50 -18.80 9.70
C TRP A 273 7.04 -17.37 9.56
N ALA A 274 7.69 -17.12 8.42
CA ALA A 274 8.10 -15.80 7.97
C ALA A 274 7.63 -15.58 6.52
N PRO A 275 7.33 -14.33 6.11
CA PRO A 275 6.92 -14.02 4.75
C PRO A 275 7.95 -14.50 3.70
N PRO A 276 7.52 -15.29 2.70
CA PRO A 276 8.34 -15.64 1.54
C PRO A 276 8.90 -14.42 0.80
N HIS A 277 10.04 -14.60 0.14
CA HIS A 277 10.74 -13.52 -0.56
C HIS A 277 10.07 -13.07 -1.87
N ASP A 278 9.21 -13.89 -2.46
CA ASP A 278 8.44 -13.59 -3.67
C ASP A 278 7.21 -12.71 -3.42
N LEU A 279 6.78 -12.57 -2.16
CA LEU A 279 5.71 -11.63 -1.79
C LEU A 279 6.12 -10.16 -2.04
N PRO A 280 5.16 -9.30 -2.42
CA PRO A 280 5.39 -7.86 -2.55
C PRO A 280 6.08 -7.25 -1.32
N ALA A 281 7.07 -6.40 -1.56
CA ALA A 281 7.86 -5.79 -0.50
C ALA A 281 7.00 -4.99 0.49
N GLU A 282 5.95 -4.32 0.00
CA GLU A 282 4.96 -3.64 0.85
C GLU A 282 4.29 -4.61 1.83
N ARG A 283 3.89 -5.79 1.36
CA ARG A 283 3.23 -6.80 2.19
C ARG A 283 4.16 -7.35 3.27
N ARG A 284 5.38 -7.71 2.87
CA ARG A 284 6.38 -8.26 3.79
C ARG A 284 6.79 -7.24 4.85
N SER A 285 7.03 -5.99 4.46
CA SER A 285 7.37 -4.93 5.43
C SER A 285 6.21 -4.65 6.39
N GLY A 286 4.98 -4.62 5.89
CA GLY A 286 3.77 -4.52 6.72
C GLY A 286 3.72 -5.59 7.82
N PHE A 287 3.96 -6.86 7.47
CA PHE A 287 4.03 -7.96 8.45
C PHE A 287 5.01 -7.67 9.59
N TYR A 288 6.24 -7.23 9.28
CA TYR A 288 7.25 -6.97 10.31
C TYR A 288 6.97 -5.70 11.12
N ILE A 289 6.29 -4.70 10.56
CA ILE A 289 5.83 -3.53 11.31
C ILE A 289 4.79 -3.95 12.35
N GLU A 290 3.81 -4.75 11.95
CA GLU A 290 2.73 -5.22 12.83
C GLU A 290 3.24 -6.24 13.86
N LEU A 291 4.16 -7.13 13.47
CA LEU A 291 4.84 -8.02 14.39
C LEU A 291 5.65 -7.24 15.43
N GLY A 292 6.39 -6.22 15.01
CA GLY A 292 7.15 -5.36 15.92
C GLY A 292 6.25 -4.70 16.97
N ARG A 293 5.06 -4.25 16.56
CA ARG A 293 4.04 -3.74 17.47
C ARG A 293 3.54 -4.78 18.46
N ALA A 294 3.19 -5.98 17.96
CA ALA A 294 2.73 -7.08 18.81
C ALA A 294 3.80 -7.47 19.86
N GLN A 295 5.06 -7.53 19.45
CA GLN A 295 6.21 -7.80 20.32
C GLN A 295 6.37 -6.69 21.39
N LEU A 296 6.22 -5.42 21.00
CA LEU A 296 6.29 -4.31 21.95
C LEU A 296 5.18 -4.38 23.01
N TRP A 297 3.94 -4.66 22.59
CA TRP A 297 2.80 -4.86 23.52
C TRP A 297 2.98 -6.09 24.42
N ALA A 298 3.68 -7.11 23.95
CA ALA A 298 4.02 -8.31 24.72
C ALA A 298 5.24 -8.13 25.65
N GLY A 299 5.84 -6.94 25.73
CA GLY A 299 7.01 -6.69 26.56
C GLY A 299 8.32 -7.25 26.00
N LEU A 300 8.42 -7.40 24.67
CA LEU A 300 9.60 -7.89 23.94
C LEU A 300 10.27 -6.77 23.12
N PRO A 301 10.89 -5.75 23.77
CA PRO A 301 11.39 -4.56 23.08
C PRO A 301 12.64 -4.80 22.21
N ASP A 302 13.41 -5.86 22.46
CA ASP A 302 14.52 -6.26 21.59
C ASP A 302 14.00 -6.85 20.28
N ASP A 303 13.11 -7.84 20.36
CA ASP A 303 12.49 -8.47 19.19
C ASP A 303 11.70 -7.45 18.36
N ALA A 304 10.98 -6.55 19.01
CA ALA A 304 10.27 -5.47 18.35
C ALA A 304 11.20 -4.61 17.49
N PHE A 305 12.37 -4.26 18.04
CA PHE A 305 13.34 -3.45 17.31
C PHE A 305 13.97 -4.22 16.14
N GLU A 306 14.25 -5.51 16.30
CA GLU A 306 14.72 -6.36 15.19
C GLU A 306 13.70 -6.42 14.06
N SER A 307 12.41 -6.63 14.37
CA SER A 307 11.34 -6.62 13.37
C SER A 307 11.28 -5.28 12.61
N LEU A 308 11.39 -4.14 13.31
CA LEU A 308 11.43 -2.82 12.65
C LEU A 308 12.65 -2.64 11.74
N LYS A 309 13.81 -3.18 12.10
CA LYS A 309 15.00 -3.17 11.22
C LYS A 309 14.80 -4.04 9.98
N VAL A 310 14.17 -5.21 10.13
CA VAL A 310 13.82 -6.08 9.00
C VAL A 310 12.83 -5.37 8.06
N ALA A 311 11.80 -4.72 8.60
CA ALA A 311 10.87 -3.92 7.81
C ALA A 311 11.60 -2.82 7.00
N ARG A 312 12.51 -2.07 7.64
CA ARG A 312 13.33 -1.04 6.99
C ARG A 312 14.18 -1.60 5.86
N LYS A 313 14.79 -2.78 6.05
CA LYS A 313 15.60 -3.44 5.02
C LYS A 313 14.76 -3.86 3.81
N ILE A 314 13.52 -4.28 4.04
CA ILE A 314 12.60 -4.75 2.99
C ILE A 314 12.01 -3.59 2.18
N ALA A 315 11.47 -2.59 2.87
CA ALA A 315 10.81 -1.44 2.26
C ALA A 315 11.07 -0.19 3.11
N PRO A 316 12.17 0.54 2.85
CA PRO A 316 12.58 1.67 3.68
C PRO A 316 11.56 2.81 3.66
N GLN A 317 10.97 3.14 2.50
CA GLN A 317 9.98 4.22 2.41
C GLN A 317 8.69 3.87 3.18
N HIS A 318 8.15 2.66 2.97
CA HIS A 318 6.99 2.18 3.73
C HIS A 318 7.24 2.22 5.23
N THR A 319 8.39 1.72 5.68
CA THR A 319 8.71 1.67 7.12
C THR A 319 8.92 3.05 7.73
N ARG A 320 9.61 3.95 7.02
CA ARG A 320 9.91 5.31 7.50
C ARG A 320 8.64 6.12 7.73
N ASP A 321 7.71 6.08 6.78
CA ASP A 321 6.53 6.93 6.76
C ASP A 321 5.34 6.29 7.50
N HIS A 322 5.47 5.02 7.93
CA HIS A 322 4.44 4.34 8.71
C HIS A 322 4.28 4.92 10.13
N ARG A 323 3.06 5.33 10.46
CA ARG A 323 2.71 5.90 11.78
C ARG A 323 3.17 5.02 12.95
N TRP A 324 2.90 3.72 12.87
CA TRP A 324 3.23 2.79 13.96
C TRP A 324 4.73 2.64 14.20
N VAL A 325 5.54 2.72 13.15
CA VAL A 325 7.00 2.67 13.29
C VAL A 325 7.49 3.86 14.08
N ARG A 326 6.93 5.06 13.85
CA ARG A 326 7.28 6.25 14.62
C ARG A 326 6.89 6.13 16.09
N GLU A 327 5.65 5.71 16.35
CA GLU A 327 5.14 5.54 17.72
C GLU A 327 5.93 4.48 18.50
N ASP A 328 6.21 3.34 17.86
CA ASP A 328 6.86 2.19 18.47
C ASP A 328 8.35 2.47 18.68
N ALA A 329 9.03 3.10 17.70
CA ALA A 329 10.42 3.53 17.87
C ALA A 329 10.58 4.58 18.99
N ALA A 330 9.67 5.55 19.09
CA ALA A 330 9.67 6.52 20.18
C ALA A 330 9.45 5.86 21.55
N THR A 331 8.58 4.84 21.60
CA THR A 331 8.34 4.05 22.81
C THR A 331 9.56 3.22 23.19
N LEU A 332 10.17 2.50 22.24
CA LEU A 332 11.39 1.75 22.44
C LEU A 332 12.52 2.63 22.98
N ARG A 333 12.68 3.86 22.44
CA ARG A 333 13.69 4.81 22.92
C ARG A 333 13.46 5.24 24.37
N ARG A 334 12.19 5.43 24.77
CA ARG A 334 11.84 5.73 26.17
C ARG A 334 12.10 4.55 27.11
N LEU A 335 11.93 3.32 26.63
CA LEU A 335 12.16 2.10 27.41
C LEU A 335 13.67 1.80 27.57
N LYS A 336 14.47 2.01 26.51
CA LYS A 336 15.90 1.70 26.47
C LYS A 336 16.77 2.94 26.74
N ARG A 337 16.54 3.65 27.85
CA ARG A 337 17.22 4.91 28.26
C ARG A 337 18.76 4.92 28.21
N ALA A 338 19.43 3.80 27.93
CA ALA A 338 20.88 3.68 27.80
C ALA A 338 21.30 3.28 26.36
N ASP A 339 22.14 4.14 25.77
CA ASP A 339 23.16 3.90 24.72
C ASP A 339 22.90 2.83 23.64
N ALA A 340 21.72 2.85 23.02
CA ALA A 340 21.47 2.12 21.79
C ALA A 340 21.62 3.07 20.59
N GLU A 341 22.85 3.40 20.20
CA GLU A 341 23.17 4.25 19.03
C GLU A 341 22.36 3.84 17.80
N SER A 342 22.22 2.52 17.56
CA SER A 342 21.39 1.97 16.49
C SER A 342 19.90 2.36 16.59
N LEU A 343 19.33 2.41 17.80
CA LEU A 343 17.93 2.79 18.02
C LEU A 343 17.75 4.29 17.89
N THR A 344 18.70 5.10 18.36
CA THR A 344 18.71 6.56 18.14
C THR A 344 18.75 6.87 16.65
N ASN A 345 19.69 6.27 15.91
CA ASN A 345 19.80 6.41 14.46
C ASN A 345 18.52 5.96 13.72
N PHE A 346 17.86 4.91 14.20
CA PHE A 346 16.59 4.46 13.63
C PHE A 346 15.45 5.44 13.91
N ALA A 347 15.33 5.92 15.15
CA ALA A 347 14.30 6.86 15.56
C ALA A 347 14.43 8.19 14.83
N GLU A 348 15.65 8.72 14.67
CA GLU A 348 15.92 9.89 13.85
C GLU A 348 15.56 9.66 12.38
N TRP A 349 15.91 8.49 11.83
CA TRP A 349 15.61 8.16 10.44
C TRP A 349 14.10 8.14 10.12
N CYS A 350 13.26 7.66 11.05
CA CYS A 350 11.81 7.66 10.88
C CYS A 350 11.10 8.90 11.46
N ASN A 351 11.82 9.88 12.00
CA ASN A 351 11.24 11.05 12.69
C ASN A 351 10.40 10.67 13.93
N ALA A 352 10.84 9.66 14.69
CA ALA A 352 10.33 9.29 16.00
C ALA A 352 11.01 10.12 17.09
N THR A 353 10.78 11.43 17.08
CA THR A 353 11.34 12.37 18.07
C THR A 353 10.49 12.50 19.32
#